data_AF-A0A6L9TE59-F1
#
_entry.id   AF-A0A6L9TE59-F1
#
_cell.length_a   1.000
_cell.length_b   1.000
_cell.length_c   1.000
_cell.angle_alpha   90.00
_cell.angle_beta   90.00
_cell.angle_gamma   90.00
#
_symmetry.space_group_name_H-M   'P 1'
#
loop_
_entity.id
_entity.type
_entity.pdbx_description
1 polymer ?
#
loop_
_entity_poly.entity_id
_entity_poly.type
_entity_poly.pdbx_seq_one_letter_code
_entity_poly.pdbx_strand_id
1 'polypeptide(L)'
;MVANVVDEHEVGQDHHIEHGTKIFSPGTKVYVSSIWRDSSFDHGGVLRVIGKPRKQWRLAVVYIRRDRLTNFCVRKVFDPKALRCMARDEGQDRPRPGRFSIWWGRNEEARKRVEEQAAYYNQDIYSVRQRERYLSTKTV
;
A
#
# COMPACT_ATOMS: atom_id res chain seq x y z
N MET A 1 7.92 -4.23 3.18
CA MET A 1 7.68 -3.51 1.91
C MET A 1 7.37 -2.05 2.18
N VAL A 2 7.76 -1.16 1.28
CA VAL A 2 7.29 0.24 1.26
C VAL A 2 6.73 0.57 -0.11
N ALA A 3 5.86 1.57 -0.17
CA ALA A 3 5.28 2.11 -1.39
C ALA A 3 5.05 3.62 -1.23
N ASN A 4 4.68 4.29 -2.31
CA ASN A 4 4.26 5.68 -2.32
C ASN A 4 2.78 5.77 -2.66
N VAL A 5 2.08 6.72 -2.05
CA VAL A 5 0.73 7.09 -2.50
C VAL A 5 0.84 7.75 -3.88
N VAL A 6 -0.02 7.35 -4.81
CA VAL A 6 -0.07 7.91 -6.18
C VAL A 6 -0.26 9.43 -6.12
N ASP A 7 0.27 10.14 -7.11
CA ASP A 7 0.08 11.58 -7.18
C ASP A 7 -1.35 11.90 -7.60
N GLU A 8 -1.76 11.41 -8.75
CA GLU A 8 -3.09 11.61 -9.32
C GLU A 8 -3.79 10.27 -9.55
N HIS A 9 -5.12 10.30 -9.48
CA HIS A 9 -5.94 9.16 -9.87
C HIS A 9 -7.38 9.60 -10.18
N GLU A 10 -8.05 8.84 -11.04
CA GLU A 10 -9.47 9.06 -11.36
C GLU A 10 -10.41 8.56 -10.25
N VAL A 11 -11.45 9.35 -9.97
CA VAL A 11 -12.52 9.07 -9.01
C VAL A 11 -13.87 9.44 -9.64
N GLY A 12 -14.93 8.74 -9.20
CA GLY A 12 -16.30 9.03 -9.60
C GLY A 12 -16.66 8.52 -10.99
N GLN A 13 -17.94 8.64 -11.34
CA GLN A 13 -18.44 8.38 -12.69
C GLN A 13 -18.15 9.54 -13.66
N ASP A 14 -17.88 10.71 -13.10
CA ASP A 14 -17.52 11.94 -13.77
C ASP A 14 -16.01 12.04 -14.08
N HIS A 15 -15.22 11.02 -13.67
CA HIS A 15 -13.79 10.89 -13.98
C HIS A 15 -12.94 12.09 -13.56
N HIS A 16 -13.27 12.75 -12.44
CA HIS A 16 -12.43 13.83 -11.95
C HIS A 16 -11.13 13.27 -11.35
N ILE A 17 -10.06 14.06 -11.48
CA ILE A 17 -8.74 13.73 -10.94
C ILE A 17 -8.68 14.15 -9.48
N GLU A 18 -8.42 13.19 -8.60
CA GLU A 18 -8.04 13.47 -7.22
C GLU A 18 -6.54 13.26 -7.01
N HIS A 19 -5.96 14.09 -6.15
CA HIS A 19 -4.57 13.95 -5.76
C HIS A 19 -4.44 13.12 -4.48
N GLY A 20 -3.59 12.09 -4.48
CA GLY A 20 -3.27 11.25 -3.32
C GLY A 20 -4.43 10.39 -2.83
N THR A 21 -4.75 10.46 -1.54
CA THR A 21 -6.04 9.94 -1.01
C THR A 21 -6.63 10.91 0.01
N LYS A 22 -7.87 10.64 0.43
CA LYS A 22 -8.50 11.33 1.58
C LYS A 22 -7.63 11.34 2.85
N ILE A 23 -6.81 10.31 3.05
CA ILE A 23 -6.00 10.13 4.28
C ILE A 23 -4.56 10.66 4.10
N PHE A 24 -3.93 10.40 2.95
CA PHE A 24 -2.51 10.63 2.71
C PHE A 24 -2.24 11.55 1.51
N SER A 25 -1.18 12.36 1.60
CA SER A 25 -0.72 13.25 0.52
C SER A 25 -0.17 12.46 -0.66
N PRO A 26 -0.24 12.99 -1.90
CA PRO A 26 0.61 12.56 -3.00
C PRO A 26 2.03 12.24 -2.56
N GLY A 27 2.57 11.14 -3.06
CA GLY A 27 3.95 10.73 -2.78
C GLY A 27 4.22 10.27 -1.35
N THR A 28 3.24 10.30 -0.45
CA THR A 28 3.43 9.86 0.94
C THR A 28 3.98 8.45 0.97
N LYS A 29 5.16 8.28 1.58
CA LYS A 29 5.74 6.97 1.82
C LYS A 29 4.90 6.22 2.85
N VAL A 30 4.52 4.99 2.50
CA VAL A 30 3.81 4.07 3.38
C VAL A 30 4.57 2.77 3.56
N TYR A 31 4.43 2.16 4.73
CA TYR A 31 4.87 0.81 5.01
C TYR A 31 3.71 -0.14 4.73
N VAL A 32 3.92 -1.12 3.86
CA VAL A 32 2.86 -2.04 3.43
C VAL A 32 3.02 -3.36 4.18
N SER A 33 1.93 -3.85 4.76
CA SER A 33 1.86 -5.10 5.51
C SER A 33 1.92 -6.34 4.59
N SER A 34 2.00 -7.55 5.14
CA SER A 34 1.81 -8.80 4.39
C SER A 34 0.32 -9.17 4.23
N ILE A 35 -0.58 -8.48 4.93
CA ILE A 35 -2.03 -8.68 4.80
C ILE A 35 -2.55 -7.92 3.58
N TRP A 36 -3.11 -8.69 2.65
CA TRP A 36 -4.08 -8.20 1.68
C TRP A 36 -5.43 -8.86 1.97
N ARG A 37 -6.51 -8.11 1.79
CA ARG A 37 -7.85 -8.70 1.70
C ARG A 37 -8.20 -8.77 0.24
N ASP A 38 -8.49 -9.98 -0.24
CA ASP A 38 -9.16 -10.13 -1.51
C ASP A 38 -10.52 -9.45 -1.38
N SER A 39 -10.68 -8.36 -2.12
CA SER A 39 -11.95 -7.68 -2.24
C SER A 39 -12.37 -7.90 -3.67
N SER A 40 -13.64 -8.21 -3.91
CA SER A 40 -14.27 -8.35 -5.22
C SER A 40 -14.13 -7.12 -6.15
N PHE A 41 -13.42 -6.08 -5.73
CA PHE A 41 -12.97 -4.99 -6.57
C PHE A 41 -11.68 -5.39 -7.31
N ASP A 42 -11.78 -5.50 -8.65
CA ASP A 42 -10.78 -5.90 -9.66
C ASP A 42 -9.43 -5.15 -9.71
N HIS A 43 -9.05 -4.45 -8.63
CA HIS A 43 -7.95 -3.49 -8.56
C HIS A 43 -6.80 -3.94 -7.65
N GLY A 44 -6.69 -5.25 -7.39
CA GLY A 44 -5.56 -5.82 -6.63
C GLY A 44 -5.74 -5.78 -5.12
N GLY A 45 -7.00 -5.67 -4.69
CA GLY A 45 -7.41 -5.76 -3.30
C GLY A 45 -7.11 -4.50 -2.47
N VAL A 46 -7.38 -4.63 -1.18
CA VAL A 46 -7.14 -3.58 -0.19
C VAL A 46 -5.96 -3.99 0.69
N LEU A 47 -4.98 -3.10 0.80
CA LEU A 47 -3.73 -3.32 1.52
C LEU A 47 -3.75 -2.57 2.84
N ARG A 48 -3.31 -3.22 3.91
CA ARG A 48 -3.08 -2.56 5.20
C ARG A 48 -1.72 -1.86 5.17
N VAL A 49 -1.71 -0.58 5.51
CA VAL A 49 -0.51 0.26 5.46
C VAL A 49 -0.34 1.13 6.71
N ILE A 50 0.90 1.51 7.00
CA ILE A 50 1.24 2.58 7.94
C ILE A 50 1.80 3.77 7.17
N GLY A 51 1.25 4.96 7.41
CA GLY A 51 1.75 6.21 6.83
C GLY A 51 1.48 7.41 7.74
N LYS A 52 2.02 8.58 7.38
CA LYS A 52 1.69 9.85 8.04
C LYS A 52 0.51 10.52 7.32
N PRO A 53 -0.68 10.63 7.95
CA PRO A 53 -1.84 11.29 7.34
C PRO A 53 -1.59 12.79 7.12
N ARG A 54 -2.31 13.40 6.16
CA ARG A 54 -2.12 14.83 5.82
C ARG A 54 -2.36 15.78 6.98
N LYS A 55 -3.38 15.50 7.79
CA LYS A 55 -3.88 16.38 8.87
C LYS A 55 -3.46 15.91 10.27
N GLN A 56 -2.57 14.94 10.38
CA GLN A 56 -2.15 14.39 11.68
C GLN A 56 -0.64 14.25 11.77
N TRP A 57 -0.11 14.47 12.98
CA TRP A 57 1.32 14.35 13.24
C TRP A 57 1.76 12.90 13.52
N ARG A 58 0.83 12.02 13.90
CA ARG A 58 1.09 10.61 14.23
C ARG A 58 0.93 9.73 12.99
N LEU A 59 1.66 8.61 13.00
CA LEU A 59 1.44 7.53 12.04
C LEU A 59 0.08 6.87 12.30
N ALA A 60 -0.61 6.51 11.22
CA ALA A 60 -1.88 5.79 11.25
C ALA A 60 -1.76 4.46 10.51
N VAL A 61 -2.43 3.44 11.03
CA VAL A 61 -2.65 2.16 10.35
C VAL A 61 -4.00 2.24 9.63
N VAL A 62 -4.01 2.05 8.32
CA VAL A 62 -5.23 2.18 7.50
C VAL A 62 -5.22 1.18 6.35
N TYR A 63 -6.41 0.88 5.85
CA TYR A 63 -6.61 0.07 4.65
C TYR A 63 -6.75 1.01 3.44
N ILE A 64 -5.97 0.75 2.39
CA ILE A 64 -5.95 1.55 1.16
C ILE A 64 -6.03 0.61 -0.05
N ARG A 65 -6.75 1.01 -1.10
CA ARG A 65 -6.79 0.26 -2.35
C ARG A 65 -5.39 0.19 -2.96
N ARG A 66 -5.01 -0.96 -3.51
CA ARG A 66 -3.69 -1.17 -4.13
C ARG A 66 -3.40 -0.16 -5.24
N ASP A 67 -4.39 0.18 -6.07
CA ASP A 67 -4.27 1.13 -7.18
C ASP A 67 -4.05 2.60 -6.75
N ARG A 68 -4.13 2.90 -5.45
CA ARG A 68 -3.73 4.20 -4.90
C ARG A 68 -2.28 4.21 -4.41
N LEU A 69 -1.54 3.15 -4.66
CA LEU A 69 -0.13 2.99 -4.32
C LEU A 69 0.71 2.68 -5.56
N THR A 70 1.96 3.13 -5.54
CA THR A 70 2.96 2.94 -6.60
C THR A 70 4.36 2.74 -6.00
N ASN A 71 5.34 2.42 -6.84
CA ASN A 71 6.75 2.27 -6.47
C ASN A 71 6.95 1.28 -5.31
N PHE A 72 6.36 0.09 -5.40
CA PHE A 72 6.53 -0.93 -4.38
C PHE A 72 7.98 -1.40 -4.35
N CYS A 73 8.64 -1.28 -3.19
CA CYS A 73 10.01 -1.74 -3.04
C CYS A 73 10.25 -2.43 -1.71
N VAL A 74 11.19 -3.37 -1.74
CA VAL A 74 11.63 -4.09 -0.56
C VAL A 74 12.72 -3.30 0.12
N ARG A 75 12.40 -2.77 1.31
CA ARG A 75 13.34 -2.03 2.16
C ARG A 75 13.20 -2.48 3.59
N LYS A 76 14.33 -2.59 4.28
CA LYS A 76 14.37 -2.81 5.73
C LYS A 76 13.89 -1.54 6.44
N VAL A 77 13.01 -1.72 7.42
CA VAL A 77 12.41 -0.61 8.17
C VAL A 77 13.24 -0.38 9.44
N PHE A 78 13.81 0.82 9.55
CA PHE A 78 14.59 1.25 10.71
C PHE A 78 13.92 2.35 11.52
N ASP A 79 12.83 2.94 11.01
CA ASP A 79 12.10 4.00 11.69
C ASP A 79 11.47 3.46 12.99
N PRO A 80 11.90 3.96 14.17
CA PRO A 80 11.43 3.45 15.46
C PRO A 80 9.96 3.77 15.70
N LYS A 81 9.40 4.84 15.11
CA LYS A 81 7.97 5.14 15.20
C LYS A 81 7.16 4.11 14.41
N ALA A 82 7.61 3.78 13.20
CA ALA A 82 6.98 2.75 12.38
C ALA A 82 7.05 1.37 13.06
N LEU A 83 8.22 0.97 13.59
CA LEU A 83 8.38 -0.30 14.30
C LEU A 83 7.49 -0.41 15.55
N ARG A 84 7.34 0.68 16.32
CA ARG A 84 6.39 0.73 17.45
C ARG A 84 4.94 0.63 16.99
N CYS A 85 4.58 1.29 15.89
CA CYS A 85 3.25 1.15 15.31
C CYS A 85 2.98 -0.28 14.86
N MET A 86 3.93 -0.93 14.17
CA MET A 86 3.83 -2.34 13.76
C MET A 86 3.68 -3.27 14.97
N ALA A 87 4.49 -3.07 16.01
CA ALA A 87 4.42 -3.86 17.24
C ALA A 87 3.06 -3.76 17.90
N ARG A 88 2.54 -2.53 18.09
CA ARG A 88 1.21 -2.31 18.68
C ARG A 88 0.11 -2.92 17.82
N ASP A 89 0.25 -2.83 16.50
CA ASP A 89 -0.70 -3.39 15.53
C ASP A 89 -0.74 -4.93 15.57
N GLU A 90 0.35 -5.56 16.00
CA GLU A 90 0.49 -7.00 16.28
C GLU A 90 0.12 -7.37 17.73
N GLY A 91 -0.36 -6.43 18.54
CA GLY A 91 -0.67 -6.66 19.95
C GLY A 91 0.57 -6.83 20.85
N GLN A 92 1.74 -6.39 20.40
CA GLN A 92 3.00 -6.49 21.14
C GLN A 92 3.28 -5.22 21.96
N ASP A 93 3.89 -5.41 23.13
CA ASP A 93 4.36 -4.36 24.04
C ASP A 93 5.57 -3.59 23.50
N ARG A 94 6.43 -4.28 22.73
CA ARG A 94 7.65 -3.75 22.12
C ARG A 94 7.92 -4.42 20.77
N PRO A 95 8.68 -3.80 19.85
CA PRO A 95 8.96 -4.39 18.55
C PRO A 95 9.72 -5.72 18.65
N ARG A 96 9.09 -6.82 18.22
CA ARG A 96 9.73 -8.13 18.05
C ARG A 96 9.52 -8.61 16.61
N PRO A 97 10.33 -8.14 15.63
CA PRO A 97 10.09 -8.41 14.20
C PRO A 97 10.05 -9.89 13.81
N GLY A 98 10.68 -10.79 14.59
CA GLY A 98 10.59 -12.24 14.39
C GLY A 98 9.23 -12.85 14.75
N ARG A 99 8.33 -12.09 15.39
CA ARG A 99 6.96 -12.49 15.75
C ARG A 99 5.90 -11.73 14.96
N PHE A 100 6.28 -11.00 13.91
CA PHE A 100 5.32 -10.31 13.07
C PHE A 100 4.59 -11.31 12.18
N SER A 101 3.27 -11.19 12.13
CA SER A 101 2.35 -12.00 11.33
C SER A 101 1.58 -11.14 10.32
N ILE A 102 1.26 -9.90 10.71
CA ILE A 102 0.66 -8.86 9.87
C ILE A 102 1.72 -8.15 9.04
N TRP A 103 2.91 -7.95 9.61
CA TRP A 103 4.01 -7.24 8.95
C TRP A 103 5.07 -8.22 8.44
N TRP A 104 5.82 -7.79 7.41
CA TRP A 104 6.91 -8.58 6.86
C TRP A 104 7.98 -8.86 7.93
N GLY A 105 8.25 -10.15 8.13
CA GLY A 105 9.27 -10.63 9.06
C GLY A 105 10.71 -10.33 8.60
N ARG A 106 11.68 -10.78 9.41
CA ARG A 106 13.12 -10.54 9.18
C ARG A 106 13.85 -11.69 8.48
N ASN A 107 13.24 -12.87 8.35
CA ASN A 107 13.91 -14.05 7.80
C ASN A 107 14.00 -14.04 6.26
N GLU A 108 14.86 -14.88 5.71
CA GLU A 108 15.10 -14.96 4.26
C GLU A 108 13.85 -15.38 3.48
N GLU A 109 13.02 -16.25 4.05
CA GLU A 109 11.73 -16.63 3.46
C GLU A 109 10.77 -15.44 3.35
N ALA A 110 10.69 -14.59 4.39
CA ALA A 110 9.90 -13.35 4.32
C ALA A 110 10.49 -12.39 3.30
N ARG A 111 11.83 -12.35 3.14
CA ARG A 111 12.50 -11.55 2.12
C ARG A 111 12.09 -11.99 0.71
N LYS A 112 12.21 -13.28 0.40
CA LYS A 112 11.83 -13.81 -0.92
C LYS A 112 10.35 -13.54 -1.23
N ARG A 113 9.46 -13.81 -0.28
CA ARG A 113 8.02 -13.54 -0.44
C ARG A 113 7.72 -12.06 -0.67
N VAL A 114 8.38 -11.14 0.06
CA VAL A 114 8.13 -9.70 -0.13
C VAL A 114 8.69 -9.19 -1.45
N GLU A 115 9.78 -9.78 -1.95
CA GLU A 115 10.34 -9.46 -3.27
C GLU A 115 9.40 -9.90 -4.40
N GLU A 116 8.91 -11.15 -4.36
CA GLU A 116 7.90 -11.67 -5.29
C GLU A 116 6.61 -10.82 -5.26
N GLN A 117 6.13 -10.48 -4.06
CA GLN A 117 4.94 -9.66 -3.89
C GLN A 117 5.11 -8.23 -4.41
N ALA A 118 6.26 -7.60 -4.17
CA ALA A 118 6.56 -6.28 -4.69
C ALA A 118 6.64 -6.30 -6.22
N ALA A 119 7.23 -7.33 -6.83
CA ALA A 119 7.25 -7.51 -8.27
C ALA A 119 5.83 -7.62 -8.84
N TYR A 120 4.98 -8.46 -8.24
CA TYR A 120 3.55 -8.56 -8.60
C TYR A 120 2.82 -7.21 -8.49
N TYR A 121 3.04 -6.45 -7.41
CA TYR A 121 2.47 -5.11 -7.25
C TYR A 121 3.09 -4.03 -8.14
N ASN A 122 4.16 -4.31 -8.85
CA ASN A 122 4.70 -3.41 -9.88
C ASN A 122 4.35 -3.85 -11.30
N GLN A 123 3.69 -5.00 -11.48
CA GLN A 123 3.23 -5.42 -12.80
C GLN A 123 2.22 -4.39 -13.35
N ASP A 124 2.40 -4.04 -14.62
CA ASP A 124 1.62 -3.03 -15.36
C ASP A 124 0.16 -3.46 -15.62
N ILE A 125 -0.24 -4.66 -15.18
CA ILE A 125 -1.58 -5.23 -15.38
C ILE A 125 -2.69 -4.29 -14.88
N TYR A 126 -2.41 -3.47 -13.87
CA TYR A 126 -3.39 -2.50 -13.35
C TYR A 126 -3.45 -1.21 -14.16
N SER A 127 -2.33 -0.73 -14.68
CA SER A 127 -2.30 0.42 -15.60
C SER A 127 -2.84 0.03 -16.98
N VAL A 128 -2.61 -1.21 -17.44
CA VAL A 128 -3.23 -1.80 -18.63
C VAL A 128 -4.75 -1.89 -18.47
N ARG A 129 -5.26 -2.43 -17.36
CA ARG A 129 -6.71 -2.46 -17.08
C ARG A 129 -7.35 -1.08 -16.97
N GLN A 130 -6.61 -0.06 -16.49
CA GLN A 130 -7.07 1.34 -16.54
C GLN A 130 -7.14 1.87 -17.97
N ARG A 131 -6.13 1.61 -18.82
CA ARG A 131 -6.09 2.02 -20.23
C ARG A 131 -7.13 1.31 -21.11
N GLU A 132 -7.37 0.02 -20.88
CA GLU A 132 -8.38 -0.75 -21.62
C GLU A 132 -9.80 -0.23 -21.34
N ARG A 133 -10.11 0.14 -20.09
CA ARG A 133 -11.37 0.84 -19.77
C ARG A 133 -11.48 2.19 -20.47
N TYR A 134 -10.39 2.97 -20.49
CA TYR A 134 -10.32 4.27 -21.17
C TYR A 134 -10.60 4.18 -22.68
N LEU A 135 -10.13 3.10 -23.34
CA LEU A 135 -10.43 2.85 -24.75
C LEU A 135 -11.88 2.38 -24.95
N SER A 136 -12.40 1.55 -24.05
CA SER A 136 -13.78 1.05 -24.13
C SER A 136 -14.84 2.13 -23.91
N THR A 137 -14.58 3.16 -23.08
CA THR A 137 -15.54 4.27 -22.84
C THR A 137 -15.47 5.39 -23.87
N LYS A 138 -14.41 5.45 -24.68
CA LYS A 138 -14.29 6.41 -25.80
C LYS A 138 -14.92 5.93 -27.10
N THR A 139 -15.30 4.65 -27.17
CA THR A 139 -15.81 4.02 -28.41
C THR A 139 -17.34 3.87 -28.39
N VAL A 140 -18.04 4.65 -27.57
CA VAL A 140 -19.51 4.72 -27.51
C VAL A 140 -19.98 6.12 -27.86
#